data_AF-A0A7J4FAN4-F1
#
_entry.id   AF-A0A7J4FAN4-F1
#
_cell.length_a   1.000
_cell.length_b   1.000
_cell.length_c   1.000
_cell.angle_alpha   90.00
_cell.angle_beta   90.00
_cell.angle_gamma   90.00
#
_symmetry.space_group_name_H-M   'P 1'
#
loop_
_entity.id
_entity.type
_entity.pdbx_description
1 polymer ?
#
loop_
_entity_poly.entity_id
_entity_poly.type
_entity_poly.pdbx_seq_one_letter_code
_entity_poly.pdbx_strand_id
1 'polypeptide(L)'
;HRDLVGIEEALAGRATRVTHRRLHRRKRYLLPDGAEVEAVRPMHNTEFCMNCTRLRLTSDGRLKPCLMRDDNLIDVLTPMRQGATADDIRGLFLEAVKRREPFWCRFTGPQGLRTRPPSP
;
A
#
# COMPACT_ATOMS: atom_id res chain seq x y z
N HIS A 1 2.45 17.63 -12.47
CA HIS A 1 2.09 16.19 -12.46
C HIS A 1 1.43 15.86 -13.80
N ARG A 2 1.82 14.78 -14.48
CA ARG A 2 1.24 14.35 -15.77
C ARG A 2 0.34 13.14 -15.51
N ASP A 3 -0.82 13.09 -16.13
CA ASP A 3 -1.69 11.92 -16.06
C ASP A 3 -1.05 10.76 -16.83
N LEU A 4 -1.10 9.57 -16.22
CA LEU A 4 -0.58 8.33 -16.77
C LEU A 4 -1.62 7.54 -17.54
N VAL A 5 -2.91 7.93 -17.54
CA VAL A 5 -3.97 7.17 -18.22
C VAL A 5 -3.63 6.92 -19.69
N GLY A 6 -3.37 7.98 -20.47
CA GLY A 6 -3.05 7.82 -21.89
C GLY A 6 -1.76 7.03 -22.15
N ILE A 7 -0.77 7.12 -21.26
CA ILE A 7 0.47 6.33 -21.37
C ILE A 7 0.18 4.85 -21.14
N GLU A 8 -0.61 4.52 -20.12
CA GLU A 8 -0.97 3.13 -19.84
C GLU A 8 -1.90 2.52 -20.89
N GLU A 9 -2.81 3.30 -21.47
CA GLU A 9 -3.62 2.87 -22.61
C GLU A 9 -2.75 2.56 -23.84
N ALA A 10 -1.79 3.45 -24.15
CA ALA A 10 -0.84 3.23 -25.24
C ALA A 10 0.06 2.01 -24.99
N LEU A 11 0.50 1.79 -23.75
CA LEU A 11 1.26 0.59 -23.37
C LEU A 11 0.40 -0.68 -23.47
N ALA A 12 -0.84 -0.63 -22.99
CA ALA A 12 -1.76 -1.77 -23.05
C ALA A 12 -2.09 -2.16 -24.49
N GLY A 13 -2.31 -1.18 -25.38
CA GLY A 13 -2.59 -1.43 -26.79
C GLY A 13 -1.41 -2.01 -27.58
N ARG A 14 -0.17 -1.79 -27.12
CA ARG A 14 1.05 -2.32 -27.73
C ARG A 14 1.54 -3.62 -27.09
N ALA A 15 1.13 -3.91 -25.86
CA ALA A 15 1.64 -5.03 -25.09
C ALA A 15 1.19 -6.37 -25.66
N THR A 16 2.12 -7.30 -25.78
CA THR A 16 1.81 -8.71 -26.08
C THR A 16 1.17 -9.39 -24.87
N ARG A 17 1.50 -8.95 -23.66
CA ARG A 17 0.93 -9.49 -22.42
C ARG A 17 0.90 -8.45 -21.31
N VAL A 18 -0.19 -8.41 -20.56
CA VAL A 18 -0.33 -7.61 -19.34
C VAL A 18 -0.42 -8.56 -18.14
N THR A 19 0.42 -8.33 -17.14
CA THR A 19 0.44 -9.11 -15.89
C THR A 19 0.33 -8.19 -14.69
N HIS A 20 -0.04 -8.74 -13.52
CA HIS A 20 -0.10 -7.99 -12.27
C HIS A 20 0.86 -8.59 -11.25
N ARG A 21 1.63 -7.73 -10.56
CA ARG A 21 2.46 -8.14 -9.42
C ARG A 21 1.59 -8.47 -8.21
N ARG A 22 2.02 -9.41 -7.37
CA ARG A 22 1.35 -9.66 -6.08
C ARG A 22 1.36 -8.42 -5.17
N LEU A 23 2.51 -7.73 -5.09
CA LEU A 23 2.65 -6.52 -4.27
C LEU A 23 2.08 -5.29 -4.99
N HIS A 24 1.10 -4.65 -4.36
CA HIS A 24 0.37 -3.47 -4.84
C HIS A 24 -0.39 -3.64 -6.17
N ARG A 25 -0.55 -4.87 -6.69
CA ARG A 25 -1.22 -5.19 -7.97
C ARG A 25 -0.80 -4.33 -9.17
N ARG A 26 0.48 -3.94 -9.18
CA ARG A 26 1.06 -3.10 -10.24
C ARG A 26 0.99 -3.83 -11.57
N LYS A 27 0.53 -3.12 -12.60
CA LYS A 27 0.44 -3.61 -13.97
C LYS A 27 1.82 -3.63 -14.60
N ARG A 28 2.12 -4.71 -15.30
CA ARG A 28 3.35 -4.92 -16.06
C ARG A 28 3.00 -5.28 -17.49
N TYR A 29 3.49 -4.49 -18.42
CA TYR A 29 3.29 -4.56 -19.85
C TYR A 29 4.55 -5.18 -20.49
N LEU A 30 4.40 -6.33 -21.12
CA LEU A 30 5.44 -6.94 -21.95
C LEU A 30 5.24 -6.47 -23.39
N LEU A 31 6.23 -5.80 -23.97
CA LEU A 31 6.19 -5.27 -25.32
C LEU A 31 6.72 -6.29 -26.34
N PRO A 32 6.43 -6.12 -27.64
CA PRO A 32 6.84 -7.07 -28.69
C PRO A 32 8.35 -7.18 -28.87
N ASP A 33 9.10 -6.13 -28.54
CA ASP A 33 10.57 -6.07 -28.55
C ASP A 33 11.21 -6.74 -27.33
N GLY A 34 10.39 -7.30 -26.43
CA GLY A 34 10.84 -7.95 -25.19
C GLY A 34 11.00 -6.99 -24.01
N ALA A 35 10.78 -5.68 -24.17
CA ALA A 35 10.85 -4.74 -23.06
C ALA A 35 9.68 -4.94 -22.07
N GLU A 36 9.98 -4.85 -20.77
CA GLU A 36 8.96 -4.86 -19.70
C GLU A 36 8.82 -3.46 -19.09
N VAL A 37 7.59 -2.93 -19.09
CA VAL A 37 7.26 -1.65 -18.46
C VAL A 37 6.29 -1.89 -17.31
N GLU A 38 6.59 -1.39 -16.12
CA GLU A 38 5.73 -1.53 -14.94
C GLU A 38 5.18 -0.16 -14.50
N ALA A 39 3.85 -0.05 -14.38
CA ALA A 39 3.20 1.16 -13.92
C ALA A 39 3.00 1.15 -12.41
N VAL A 40 3.49 2.19 -11.74
CA VAL A 40 3.39 2.36 -10.29
C VAL A 40 2.43 3.52 -9.98
N ARG A 41 1.21 3.21 -9.52
CA ARG A 41 0.21 4.21 -9.10
C ARG A 41 -0.01 4.18 -7.58
N PRO A 42 0.82 4.85 -6.78
CA PRO A 42 0.73 4.81 -5.31
C PRO A 42 -0.32 5.77 -4.73
N MET A 43 -0.78 6.76 -5.50
CA MET A 43 -1.71 7.80 -5.06
C MET A 43 -3.12 7.55 -5.61
N HIS A 44 -4.15 7.87 -4.81
CA HIS A 44 -5.57 7.72 -5.17
C HIS A 44 -5.96 6.33 -5.71
N ASN A 45 -5.26 5.29 -5.24
CA ASN A 45 -5.41 3.94 -5.76
C ASN A 45 -5.69 2.96 -4.61
N THR A 46 -6.97 2.64 -4.43
CA THR A 46 -7.40 1.66 -3.42
C THR A 46 -6.85 0.26 -3.69
N GLU A 47 -6.70 -0.14 -4.96
CA GLU A 47 -6.14 -1.45 -5.29
C GLU A 47 -4.66 -1.55 -4.87
N PHE A 48 -3.90 -0.45 -5.04
CA PHE A 48 -2.52 -0.37 -4.56
C PHE A 48 -2.45 -0.55 -3.05
N CYS A 49 -3.29 0.16 -2.29
CA CYS A 49 -3.31 0.08 -0.83
C CYS A 49 -3.77 -1.28 -0.32
N MET A 50 -4.84 -1.85 -0.89
CA MET A 50 -5.39 -3.16 -0.49
C MET A 50 -4.38 -4.30 -0.67
N ASN A 51 -3.46 -4.16 -1.63
CA ASN A 51 -2.44 -5.16 -1.93
C ASN A 51 -1.07 -4.80 -1.35
N CYS A 52 -1.01 -3.86 -0.38
CA CYS A 52 0.21 -3.52 0.34
C CYS A 52 0.40 -4.43 1.55
N THR A 53 1.53 -5.14 1.59
CA THR A 53 1.90 -6.04 2.70
C THR A 53 3.08 -5.52 3.53
N ARG A 54 3.48 -4.27 3.34
CA ARG A 54 4.65 -3.68 4.02
C ARG A 54 4.29 -3.19 5.43
N LEU A 55 5.07 -3.62 6.42
CA LEU A 55 5.13 -3.04 7.75
C LEU A 55 6.43 -2.23 7.87
N ARG A 56 6.41 -1.12 8.61
CA ARG A 56 7.59 -0.25 8.82
C ARG A 56 7.83 -0.07 10.31
N LEU A 57 9.06 0.30 10.65
CA LEU A 57 9.45 0.76 11.97
C LEU A 57 9.87 2.24 11.86
N THR A 58 9.32 3.09 12.71
CA THR A 58 9.70 4.50 12.80
C THR A 58 10.98 4.66 13.62
N SER A 59 11.64 5.82 13.50
CA SER A 59 12.87 6.12 14.24
C SER A 59 12.68 6.18 15.77
N ASP A 60 11.47 6.51 16.24
CA ASP A 60 11.08 6.49 17.65
C ASP A 60 10.62 5.10 18.12
N GLY A 61 10.71 4.07 17.28
CA GLY A 61 10.49 2.68 17.68
C GLY A 61 9.03 2.25 17.70
N ARG A 62 8.22 2.76 16.77
CA ARG A 62 6.83 2.36 16.58
C ARG A 62 6.63 1.59 15.28
N LEU A 63 5.84 0.53 15.32
CA LEU A 63 5.37 -0.17 14.14
C LEU A 63 4.35 0.72 13.41
N LYS A 64 4.60 0.98 12.12
CA LYS A 64 3.79 1.81 11.23
C LYS A 64 3.22 0.94 10.09
N PRO A 65 1.95 0.47 10.22
CA PRO A 65 1.33 -0.44 9.25
C PRO A 65 1.07 0.19 7.88
N CYS A 66 0.90 1.51 7.82
CA CYS A 66 0.69 2.25 6.58
C CYS A 66 1.61 3.48 6.54
N LEU A 67 2.21 3.75 5.38
CA LEU A 67 3.12 4.89 5.22
C LEU A 67 2.42 6.24 5.47
N MET A 68 1.15 6.34 5.06
CA MET A 68 0.39 7.60 5.05
C MET A 68 -0.49 7.81 6.28
N ARG A 69 -0.48 6.87 7.26
CA ARG A 69 -1.31 6.95 8.47
C ARG A 69 -0.45 7.13 9.71
N ASP A 70 -0.89 8.01 10.61
CA ASP A 70 -0.25 8.25 11.91
C ASP A 70 -1.17 7.92 13.10
N ASP A 71 -2.41 7.52 12.84
CA ASP A 71 -3.44 7.16 13.82
C ASP A 71 -3.44 5.68 14.23
N ASN A 72 -2.61 4.85 13.59
CA ASN A 72 -2.58 3.39 13.81
C ASN A 72 -1.20 2.82 14.16
N LEU A 73 -0.32 3.66 14.72
CA LEU A 73 1.01 3.25 15.17
C LEU A 73 0.93 2.39 16.45
N ILE A 74 1.92 1.52 16.62
CA ILE A 74 2.06 0.69 17.82
C ILE A 74 3.47 0.84 18.37
N ASP A 75 3.59 1.26 19.63
CA ASP A 75 4.87 1.31 20.31
C ASP A 75 5.40 -0.10 20.59
N VAL A 76 6.59 -0.39 20.10
CA VAL A 76 7.30 -1.65 20.36
C VAL A 76 8.56 -1.42 21.19
N LEU A 77 9.11 -0.20 21.18
CA LEU A 77 10.36 0.12 21.87
C LEU A 77 10.19 0.18 23.39
N THR A 78 9.09 0.78 23.88
CA THR A 78 8.86 0.87 25.33
C THR A 78 8.69 -0.51 25.97
N PRO A 79 7.83 -1.41 25.45
CA PRO A 79 7.72 -2.78 25.97
C PRO A 79 9.06 -3.54 25.93
N MET A 80 9.81 -3.43 24.83
CA MET A 80 11.14 -4.06 24.72
C MET A 80 12.10 -3.59 25.82
N ARG A 81 12.12 -2.28 26.10
CA ARG A 81 12.98 -1.70 27.16
C ARG A 81 12.53 -2.09 28.57
N GLN A 82 11.26 -2.44 28.75
CA GLN A 82 10.69 -2.91 30.02
C GLN A 82 10.86 -4.42 30.23
N GLY A 83 11.52 -5.13 29.32
CA GLY A 83 11.78 -6.57 29.45
C GLY A 83 10.67 -7.46 28.89
N ALA A 84 9.86 -6.97 27.93
CA ALA A 84 8.86 -7.78 27.24
C ALA A 84 9.49 -9.03 26.59
N THR A 85 8.76 -10.14 26.64
CA THR A 85 9.18 -11.41 26.05
C THR A 85 9.04 -11.38 24.52
N ALA A 86 9.66 -12.35 23.84
CA ALA A 86 9.50 -12.49 22.39
C ALA A 86 8.02 -12.68 21.97
N ASP A 87 7.22 -13.36 22.81
CA ASP A 87 5.79 -13.57 22.56
C ASP A 87 4.97 -12.29 22.70
N ASP A 88 5.31 -11.43 23.67
CA ASP A 88 4.70 -10.11 23.81
C ASP A 88 4.96 -9.26 22.57
N ILE A 89 6.22 -9.23 22.11
CA ILE A 89 6.61 -8.51 20.90
C ILE A 89 5.89 -9.09 19.68
N ARG A 90 5.81 -10.42 19.56
CA ARG A 90 5.02 -11.08 18.51
C ARG A 90 3.56 -10.63 18.52
N GLY A 91 2.96 -10.49 19.71
CA GLY A 91 1.63 -9.93 19.89
C GLY A 91 1.47 -8.53 19.30
N LEU A 92 2.45 -7.64 19.53
CA LEU A 92 2.46 -6.28 18.98
C LEU A 92 2.56 -6.26 17.45
N PHE A 93 3.35 -7.17 16.85
CA PHE A 93 3.40 -7.32 15.39
C PHE A 93 2.06 -7.78 14.81
N LEU A 94 1.40 -8.76 15.44
CA LEU A 94 0.09 -9.24 15.01
C LEU A 94 -0.96 -8.13 15.12
N GLU A 95 -0.91 -7.35 16.20
CA GLU A 95 -1.79 -6.19 16.38
C GLU A 95 -1.54 -5.12 15.30
N ALA A 96 -0.27 -4.85 14.95
CA ALA A 96 0.06 -3.91 13.88
C ALA A 96 -0.51 -4.35 12.54
N VAL A 97 -0.47 -5.66 12.26
CA VAL A 97 -1.08 -6.23 11.05
C VAL A 97 -2.61 -6.13 11.08
N LYS A 98 -3.24 -6.35 12.24
CA LYS A 98 -4.70 -6.20 12.40
C LYS A 98 -5.17 -4.75 12.20
N ARG A 99 -4.42 -3.78 12.70
CA ARG A 99 -4.69 -2.34 12.52
C ARG A 99 -4.36 -1.81 11.13
N ARG A 100 -3.83 -2.66 10.24
CA ARG A 100 -3.48 -2.24 8.88
C ARG A 100 -4.75 -1.98 8.08
N GLU A 101 -4.88 -0.75 7.64
CA GLU A 101 -5.99 -0.31 6.80
C GLU A 101 -5.44 0.48 5.59
N PRO A 102 -6.10 0.37 4.42
CA PRO A 102 -5.82 1.26 3.29
C PRO A 102 -5.95 2.74 3.67
N PHE A 103 -5.04 3.57 3.17
CA PHE A 103 -5.22 5.02 3.25
C PHE A 103 -6.19 5.50 2.17
N TRP A 104 -6.07 5.01 0.94
CA TRP A 104 -7.04 5.30 -0.12
C TRP A 104 -8.18 4.31 -0.07
N CYS A 105 -9.26 4.61 0.65
CA CYS A 105 -10.45 3.78 0.69
C CYS A 105 -11.44 4.18 -0.41
N ARG A 106 -12.13 3.19 -1.01
CA ARG A 106 -13.30 3.45 -1.83
C ARG A 106 -14.44 3.88 -0.91
N PHE A 107 -15.01 5.04 -1.18
CA PHE A 107 -16.17 5.55 -0.48
C PHE A 107 -17.28 5.84 -1.49
N THR A 108 -18.49 5.36 -1.21
CA THR A 108 -19.70 5.73 -1.94
C THR A 108 -20.28 7.00 -1.32
N GLY A 109 -20.08 8.12 -2.00
CA GLY A 109 -20.68 9.40 -1.64
C GLY A 109 -21.88 9.76 -2.54
N PRO A 110 -22.54 10.90 -2.29
CA PRO A 110 -23.67 11.36 -3.09
C PRO A 110 -23.34 11.63 -4.58
N GLN A 111 -22.04 11.71 -4.93
CA GLN A 111 -21.55 11.87 -6.29
C GLN A 111 -20.91 10.59 -6.87
N GLY A 112 -21.23 9.42 -6.31
CA GLY A 112 -20.72 8.12 -6.75
C GLY A 112 -19.46 7.63 -6.01
N LEU A 113 -18.78 6.64 -6.61
CA LEU A 113 -17.63 5.94 -6.02
C LEU A 113 -16.36 6.80 -6.15
N ARG A 114 -15.82 7.25 -5.02
CA ARG A 114 -14.60 8.08 -4.97
C ARG A 114 -13.54 7.40 -4.10
N THR A 115 -12.27 7.70 -4.35
CA THR A 115 -11.16 7.35 -3.45
C THR A 115 -10.80 8.57 -2.62
N ARG A 116 -10.92 8.49 -1.31
CA ARG A 116 -10.52 9.58 -0.39
C ARG A 116 -9.64 9.03 0.74
N PRO A 117 -8.79 9.87 1.35
CA PRO A 117 -8.14 9.49 2.61
C PRO A 117 -9.20 9.26 3.70
N PRO A 118 -8.91 8.47 4.76
CA PRO A 118 -9.78 8.40 5.92
C PRO A 118 -10.01 9.81 6.48
N SER A 119 -11.20 10.04 7.03
CA SER A 119 -11.47 11.26 7.81
C SER A 119 -10.48 11.34 8.98
N PRO A 120 -10.01 12.54 9.35
CA PRO A 120 -9.17 12.73 10.54
C PRO A 120 -9.91 12.34 11.82
#